data_AF-A0A8H5WNK7-F1
#
_entry.id   AF-A0A8H5WNK7-F1
#
_cell.length_a   1.000
_cell.length_b   1.000
_cell.length_c   1.000
_cell.angle_alpha   90.00
_cell.angle_beta   90.00
_cell.angle_gamma   90.00
#
_symmetry.space_group_name_H-M   'P 1'
#
loop_
_entity.id
_entity.type
_entity.pdbx_description
1 polymer ?
#
loop_
_entity_poly.entity_id
_entity_poly.type
_entity_poly.pdbx_seq_one_letter_code
_entity_poly.pdbx_strand_id
1 'polypeptide(L)'
;MERYAKVVMAPRKPDPGDKSVSIFLAGITTSTGEPDWREVLTNNLMNHRVTIMNPNRPDWDVTWKEDFSDKRWEEQVWWELDMQEAADIIVFMFHPSTDAPISLMELGLAVKSKSKRIIVCAQVGYRKKGNVEAAVERGHSYQGYACKSSSMPENNKGASVQLWPWQKRALENGRTPLPESPGERPWLNLSPDTEISAAPLTALTNVATPNQRWWAESEMRRLIQLRNSGESWAAITAQFPGRTLQGVKQTYRKRRFATELQMEKEALAATSADPSLTGDDAEKSS
;
A
#
# COMPACT_ATOMS: atom_id res chain seq x y z
N MET A 1 20.86 -27.30 -5.85
CA MET A 1 21.09 -25.88 -5.52
C MET A 1 20.08 -25.52 -4.45
N GLU A 2 20.53 -25.17 -3.25
CA GLU A 2 19.62 -24.84 -2.14
C GLU A 2 18.85 -23.56 -2.47
N ARG A 3 17.52 -23.63 -2.37
CA ARG A 3 16.62 -22.50 -2.54
C ARG A 3 16.42 -21.84 -1.17
N TYR A 4 16.79 -20.58 -1.05
CA TYR A 4 16.73 -19.83 0.20
C TYR A 4 15.57 -18.84 0.27
N ALA A 5 15.03 -18.44 -0.89
CA ALA A 5 13.90 -17.52 -0.91
C ALA A 5 12.62 -18.22 -0.47
N LYS A 6 11.83 -17.55 0.35
CA LYS A 6 10.48 -17.95 0.71
C LYS A 6 9.48 -17.15 -0.10
N VAL A 7 8.51 -17.81 -0.70
CA VAL A 7 7.41 -17.14 -1.41
C VAL A 7 6.15 -17.29 -0.59
N VAL A 8 5.52 -16.17 -0.28
CA VAL A 8 4.26 -16.08 0.47
C VAL A 8 3.23 -15.42 -0.43
N MET A 9 2.19 -16.18 -0.80
CA MET A 9 1.08 -15.69 -1.63
C MET A 9 -0.09 -15.29 -0.75
N ALA A 10 -0.89 -14.32 -1.21
CA ALA A 10 -2.14 -13.97 -0.55
C ALA A 10 -3.10 -15.18 -0.49
N PRO A 11 -3.87 -15.34 0.61
CA PRO A 11 -3.93 -14.49 1.80
C PRO A 11 -2.96 -14.93 2.93
N ARG A 12 -2.01 -15.83 2.67
CA ARG A 12 -1.07 -16.31 3.71
C ARG A 12 -0.13 -15.20 4.14
N LYS A 13 0.20 -15.13 5.44
CA LYS A 13 1.16 -14.16 6.00
C LYS A 13 2.55 -14.80 6.20
N PRO A 14 3.64 -14.02 6.13
CA PRO A 14 4.98 -14.52 6.44
C PRO A 14 5.12 -14.88 7.92
N ASP A 15 6.10 -15.73 8.24
CA ASP A 15 6.35 -16.15 9.61
C ASP A 15 6.79 -14.93 10.46
N PRO A 16 6.20 -14.70 11.65
CA PRO A 16 6.50 -13.50 12.45
C PRO A 16 7.94 -13.43 12.96
N GLY A 17 8.60 -14.59 13.07
CA GLY A 17 10.01 -14.71 13.46
C GLY A 17 11.00 -14.63 12.29
N ASP A 18 10.52 -14.46 11.05
CA ASP A 18 11.40 -14.37 9.89
C ASP A 18 12.24 -13.10 9.93
N LYS A 19 13.56 -13.28 9.79
CA LYS A 19 14.55 -12.18 9.79
C LYS A 19 15.12 -11.91 8.39
N SER A 20 14.62 -12.60 7.37
CA SER A 20 15.00 -12.36 5.98
C SER A 20 14.47 -11.01 5.50
N VAL A 21 15.15 -10.42 4.51
CA VAL A 21 14.69 -9.18 3.88
C VAL A 21 13.40 -9.47 3.13
N SER A 22 12.36 -8.71 3.43
CA SER A 22 11.03 -8.88 2.86
C SER A 22 10.80 -7.97 1.65
N ILE A 23 10.23 -8.53 0.58
CA ILE A 23 10.00 -7.85 -0.69
C ILE A 23 8.52 -8.01 -1.07
N PHE A 24 7.79 -6.91 -1.18
CA PHE A 24 6.42 -6.91 -1.70
C PHE A 24 6.41 -6.65 -3.21
N LEU A 25 5.62 -7.43 -3.95
CA LEU A 25 5.46 -7.31 -5.39
C LEU A 25 4.18 -6.53 -5.74
N ALA A 26 4.28 -5.20 -5.82
CA ALA A 26 3.19 -4.32 -6.25
C ALA A 26 3.17 -4.14 -7.77
N GLY A 27 2.01 -3.83 -8.33
CA GLY A 27 1.88 -3.54 -9.76
C GLY A 27 0.88 -4.43 -10.48
N ILE A 28 1.04 -4.50 -11.80
CA ILE A 28 0.18 -5.28 -12.68
C ILE A 28 0.14 -6.77 -12.30
N THR A 29 -1.07 -7.31 -12.20
CA THR A 29 -1.37 -8.75 -12.08
C THR A 29 -2.05 -9.31 -13.33
N THR A 30 -2.51 -8.43 -14.23
CA THR A 30 -3.11 -8.78 -15.51
C THR A 30 -2.08 -9.46 -16.42
N SER A 31 -2.51 -10.50 -17.13
CA SER A 31 -1.69 -11.13 -18.16
C SER A 31 -1.34 -10.13 -19.28
N THR A 32 -0.07 -10.12 -19.70
CA THR A 32 0.47 -9.17 -20.69
C THR A 32 0.83 -9.83 -22.02
N GLY A 33 0.64 -11.15 -22.15
CA GLY A 33 1.21 -11.93 -23.26
C GLY A 33 2.72 -12.16 -23.14
N GLU A 34 3.36 -11.63 -22.10
CA GLU A 34 4.76 -11.88 -21.71
C GLU A 34 4.82 -12.83 -20.50
N PRO A 35 5.99 -13.42 -20.17
CA PRO A 35 6.16 -14.15 -18.92
C PRO A 35 5.78 -13.31 -17.70
N ASP A 36 5.14 -13.93 -16.69
CA ASP A 36 4.76 -13.20 -15.47
C ASP A 36 6.01 -12.65 -14.78
N TRP A 37 6.11 -11.33 -14.74
CA TRP A 37 7.25 -10.63 -14.15
C TRP A 37 7.47 -11.01 -12.68
N ARG A 38 6.40 -11.37 -11.94
CA ARG A 38 6.47 -11.81 -10.55
C ARG A 38 7.17 -13.14 -10.45
N GLU A 39 6.86 -14.07 -11.35
CA GLU A 39 7.53 -15.37 -11.44
C GLU A 39 8.98 -15.20 -11.87
N VAL A 40 9.26 -14.38 -12.88
CA VAL A 40 10.61 -14.08 -13.35
C VAL A 40 11.47 -13.50 -12.22
N LEU A 41 10.97 -12.47 -11.53
CA LEU A 41 11.67 -11.86 -10.40
C LEU A 41 11.85 -12.85 -9.25
N THR A 42 10.82 -13.61 -8.91
CA THR A 42 10.88 -14.64 -7.87
C THR A 42 11.96 -15.68 -8.18
N ASN A 43 11.98 -16.19 -9.40
CA ASN A 43 12.96 -17.17 -9.87
C ASN A 43 14.40 -16.64 -9.80
N ASN A 44 14.61 -15.38 -10.19
CA ASN A 44 15.92 -14.73 -10.09
C ASN A 44 16.38 -14.52 -8.64
N LEU A 45 15.44 -14.45 -7.70
CA LEU A 45 15.74 -14.25 -6.27
C LEU A 45 15.83 -15.55 -5.47
N MET A 46 15.59 -16.72 -6.06
CA MET A 46 15.48 -18.00 -5.33
C MET A 46 16.72 -18.39 -4.51
N ASN A 47 17.90 -17.93 -4.92
CA ASN A 47 19.16 -18.22 -4.24
C ASN A 47 19.52 -17.17 -3.15
N HIS A 48 18.63 -16.21 -2.89
CA HIS A 48 18.81 -15.17 -1.87
C HIS A 48 17.95 -15.45 -0.63
N ARG A 49 18.45 -15.07 0.55
CA ARG A 49 17.70 -15.16 1.82
C ARG A 49 16.70 -14.01 1.94
N VAL A 50 15.62 -14.11 1.17
CA VAL A 50 14.54 -13.11 1.12
C VAL A 50 13.17 -13.75 1.28
N THR A 51 12.20 -12.99 1.78
CA THR A 51 10.79 -13.37 1.78
C THR A 51 10.03 -12.52 0.77
N ILE A 52 9.48 -13.16 -0.25
CA ILE A 52 8.74 -12.53 -1.33
C ILE A 52 7.26 -12.62 -1.02
N MET A 53 6.62 -11.47 -0.83
CA MET A 53 5.19 -11.32 -0.62
C MET A 53 4.54 -11.00 -1.97
N ASN A 54 3.90 -12.01 -2.56
CA ASN A 54 3.27 -11.94 -3.86
C ASN A 54 1.75 -11.81 -3.69
N PRO A 55 1.10 -10.72 -4.15
CA PRO A 55 -0.34 -10.51 -3.99
C PRO A 55 -1.19 -11.45 -4.84
N ASN A 56 -0.58 -12.28 -5.69
CA ASN A 56 -1.32 -13.25 -6.50
C ASN A 56 -2.22 -14.13 -5.61
N ARG A 57 -3.51 -14.12 -5.90
CA ARG A 57 -4.51 -14.90 -5.19
C ARG A 57 -5.17 -15.91 -6.14
N PRO A 58 -4.84 -17.21 -6.05
CA PRO A 58 -5.30 -18.22 -7.03
C PRO A 58 -6.81 -18.45 -7.06
N ASP A 59 -7.53 -18.18 -5.97
CA ASP A 59 -8.99 -18.29 -5.84
C ASP A 59 -9.74 -17.02 -6.26
N TRP A 60 -9.05 -16.02 -6.81
CA TRP A 60 -9.70 -14.85 -7.37
C TRP A 60 -10.53 -15.22 -8.59
N ASP A 61 -11.80 -14.78 -8.62
CA ASP A 61 -12.69 -14.98 -9.75
C ASP A 61 -13.58 -13.74 -10.00
N VAL A 62 -14.31 -13.75 -11.12
CA VAL A 62 -15.14 -12.62 -11.55
C VAL A 62 -16.36 -12.33 -10.67
N THR A 63 -16.68 -13.19 -9.70
CA THR A 63 -17.80 -13.01 -8.77
C THR A 63 -17.46 -12.07 -7.61
N TRP A 64 -16.18 -11.74 -7.44
CA TRP A 64 -15.71 -10.86 -6.38
C TRP A 64 -16.12 -9.43 -6.65
N LYS A 65 -16.51 -8.72 -5.59
CA LYS A 65 -16.95 -7.32 -5.69
C LYS A 65 -15.98 -6.43 -4.96
N GLU A 66 -15.60 -5.31 -5.58
CA GLU A 66 -14.81 -4.24 -4.95
C GLU A 66 -15.65 -3.45 -3.93
N ASP A 67 -16.16 -4.15 -2.92
CA ASP A 67 -17.07 -3.62 -1.90
C ASP A 67 -16.81 -4.33 -0.56
N PHE A 68 -16.88 -3.59 0.55
CA PHE A 68 -16.61 -4.13 1.91
C PHE A 68 -17.62 -5.19 2.38
N SER A 69 -18.74 -5.37 1.68
CA SER A 69 -19.65 -6.49 1.89
C SER A 69 -19.08 -7.83 1.40
N ASP A 70 -18.17 -7.83 0.42
CA ASP A 70 -17.45 -9.03 -0.01
C ASP A 70 -16.19 -9.24 0.85
N LYS A 71 -16.25 -10.23 1.74
CA LYS A 71 -15.15 -10.52 2.69
C LYS A 71 -13.90 -11.05 2.03
N ARG A 72 -14.00 -11.64 0.83
CA ARG A 72 -12.85 -12.14 0.08
C ARG A 72 -12.04 -10.97 -0.47
N TRP A 73 -12.74 -9.99 -1.06
CA TRP A 73 -12.13 -8.75 -1.53
C TRP A 73 -11.56 -7.92 -0.38
N GLU A 74 -12.31 -7.75 0.72
CA GLU A 74 -11.80 -7.03 1.90
C GLU A 74 -10.51 -7.68 2.44
N GLU A 75 -10.45 -9.01 2.51
CA GLU A 75 -9.27 -9.76 2.94
C GLU A 75 -8.08 -9.54 1.99
N GLN A 76 -8.30 -9.56 0.67
CA GLN A 76 -7.25 -9.30 -0.31
C GLN A 76 -6.66 -7.89 -0.16
N VAL A 77 -7.52 -6.87 -0.13
CA VAL A 77 -7.07 -5.47 -0.03
C VAL A 77 -6.35 -5.22 1.29
N TRP A 78 -6.84 -5.80 2.39
CA TRP A 78 -6.15 -5.68 3.68
C TRP A 78 -4.81 -6.40 3.68
N TRP A 79 -4.74 -7.59 3.09
CA TRP A 79 -3.49 -8.30 2.96
C TRP A 79 -2.46 -7.48 2.17
N GLU A 80 -2.85 -6.89 1.04
CA GLU A 80 -1.95 -6.06 0.22
C GLU A 80 -1.42 -4.84 0.98
N LEU A 81 -2.29 -4.12 1.68
CA LEU A 81 -1.91 -2.96 2.49
C LEU A 81 -1.00 -3.35 3.68
N ASP A 82 -1.36 -4.43 4.39
CA ASP A 82 -0.59 -4.95 5.53
C ASP A 82 0.82 -5.38 5.09
N MET A 83 0.92 -6.15 4.00
CA MET A 83 2.21 -6.65 3.51
C MET A 83 3.07 -5.52 2.94
N GLN A 84 2.50 -4.52 2.27
CA GLN A 84 3.23 -3.32 1.85
C GLN A 84 3.77 -2.54 3.05
N GLU A 85 2.98 -2.37 4.11
CA GLU A 85 3.41 -1.68 5.32
C GLU A 85 4.51 -2.45 6.07
N ALA A 86 4.54 -3.77 6.01
CA ALA A 86 5.59 -4.56 6.64
C ALA A 86 6.86 -4.72 5.80
N ALA A 87 6.75 -4.76 4.47
CA ALA A 87 7.89 -5.06 3.58
C ALA A 87 9.09 -4.12 3.76
N ASP A 88 10.31 -4.67 3.74
CA ASP A 88 11.53 -3.85 3.72
C ASP A 88 11.69 -3.13 2.38
N ILE A 89 11.30 -3.82 1.30
CA ILE A 89 11.37 -3.35 -0.08
C ILE A 89 10.01 -3.52 -0.74
N ILE A 90 9.53 -2.50 -1.46
CA ILE A 90 8.35 -2.58 -2.31
C ILE A 90 8.80 -2.41 -3.76
N VAL A 91 8.50 -3.40 -4.62
CA VAL A 91 8.76 -3.35 -6.06
C VAL A 91 7.46 -3.06 -6.77
N PHE A 92 7.39 -1.95 -7.50
CA PHE A 92 6.25 -1.59 -8.35
C PHE A 92 6.55 -1.89 -9.81
N MET A 93 5.68 -2.68 -10.47
CA MET A 93 5.71 -2.91 -11.91
C MET A 93 4.55 -2.22 -12.63
N PHE A 94 4.87 -1.29 -13.53
CA PHE A 94 3.93 -0.63 -14.42
C PHE A 94 4.19 -1.02 -15.87
N HIS A 95 3.16 -1.51 -16.57
CA HIS A 95 3.22 -2.08 -17.92
C HIS A 95 2.24 -1.35 -18.85
N PRO A 96 2.54 -1.17 -20.17
CA PRO A 96 1.69 -0.41 -21.10
C PRO A 96 0.27 -0.95 -21.31
N SER A 97 0.02 -2.22 -20.99
CA SER A 97 -1.28 -2.88 -21.14
C SER A 97 -2.36 -2.37 -20.17
N THR A 98 -1.99 -1.62 -19.14
CA THR A 98 -2.91 -1.12 -18.11
C THR A 98 -2.46 0.24 -17.60
N ASP A 99 -3.39 1.05 -17.09
CA ASP A 99 -3.01 2.24 -16.31
C ASP A 99 -2.61 1.89 -14.87
N ALA A 100 -2.90 0.68 -14.39
CA ALA A 100 -2.67 0.23 -13.02
C ALA A 100 -3.10 1.27 -11.96
N PRO A 101 -4.36 1.72 -11.95
CA PRO A 101 -4.82 2.81 -11.09
C PRO A 101 -4.65 2.50 -9.59
N ILE A 102 -4.86 1.24 -9.18
CA ILE A 102 -4.63 0.81 -7.81
C ILE A 102 -3.14 0.91 -7.45
N SER A 103 -2.24 0.44 -8.33
CA SER A 103 -0.79 0.53 -8.09
C SER A 103 -0.27 1.97 -8.08
N LEU A 104 -0.90 2.90 -8.81
CA LEU A 104 -0.61 4.33 -8.70
C LEU A 104 -1.02 4.88 -7.31
N MET A 105 -2.18 4.47 -6.79
CA MET A 105 -2.62 4.84 -5.45
C MET A 105 -1.67 4.29 -4.39
N GLU A 106 -1.28 3.03 -4.50
CA GLU A 106 -0.32 2.36 -3.62
C GLU A 106 1.06 3.03 -3.64
N LEU A 107 1.58 3.36 -4.83
CA LEU A 107 2.82 4.11 -4.96
C LEU A 107 2.73 5.44 -4.20
N GLY A 108 1.62 6.16 -4.35
CA GLY A 108 1.38 7.43 -3.64
C GLY A 108 1.37 7.30 -2.11
N LEU A 109 0.94 6.14 -1.58
CA LEU A 109 1.02 5.82 -0.16
C LEU A 109 2.47 5.47 0.25
N ALA A 110 3.15 4.66 -0.55
CA ALA A 110 4.50 4.18 -0.27
C ALA A 110 5.54 5.31 -0.26
N VAL A 111 5.54 6.21 -1.25
CA VAL A 111 6.53 7.31 -1.37
C VAL A 111 6.48 8.35 -0.24
N LYS A 112 5.40 8.37 0.55
CA LYS A 112 5.30 9.21 1.74
C LYS A 112 6.00 8.59 2.96
N SER A 113 6.32 7.31 2.92
CA SER A 113 6.97 6.59 4.02
C SER A 113 8.49 6.80 3.97
N LYS A 114 9.05 7.43 5.00
CA LYS A 114 10.50 7.72 5.08
C LYS A 114 11.38 6.49 5.30
N SER A 115 10.81 5.37 5.73
CA SER A 115 11.55 4.16 6.13
C SER A 115 11.56 3.05 5.07
N LYS A 116 10.84 3.21 3.96
CA LYS A 116 10.68 2.15 2.96
C LYS A 116 11.62 2.33 1.78
N ARG A 117 12.21 1.23 1.32
CA ARG A 117 12.93 1.18 0.04
C ARG A 117 11.93 0.86 -1.06
N ILE A 118 11.90 1.69 -2.09
CA ILE A 118 10.93 1.55 -3.18
C ILE A 118 11.71 1.41 -4.48
N ILE A 119 11.41 0.35 -5.21
CA ILE A 119 11.92 0.11 -6.56
C ILE A 119 10.74 0.24 -7.50
N VAL A 120 10.86 1.09 -8.52
CA VAL A 120 9.79 1.30 -9.50
C VAL A 120 10.30 0.98 -10.89
N CYS A 121 9.61 0.07 -11.58
CA CYS A 121 9.80 -0.23 -12.97
C CYS A 121 8.57 0.26 -13.75
N ALA A 122 8.74 1.33 -14.52
CA ALA A 122 7.75 1.78 -15.49
C ALA A 122 8.27 1.49 -16.90
N GLN A 123 7.69 0.48 -17.55
CA GLN A 123 8.11 0.06 -18.88
C GLN A 123 7.88 1.15 -19.93
N VAL A 124 8.62 1.05 -21.03
CA VAL A 124 8.48 1.93 -22.20
C VAL A 124 7.04 1.84 -22.71
N GLY A 125 6.40 2.99 -22.93
CA GLY A 125 5.01 3.06 -23.40
C GLY A 125 3.95 3.08 -22.29
N TYR A 126 4.33 2.95 -21.01
CA TYR A 126 3.36 3.12 -19.92
C TYR A 126 2.83 4.57 -19.87
N ARG A 127 1.52 4.73 -20.02
CA ARG A 127 0.86 6.04 -20.24
C ARG A 127 1.12 7.05 -19.13
N LYS A 128 1.26 6.60 -17.88
CA LYS A 128 1.45 7.49 -16.72
C LYS A 128 2.91 7.52 -16.22
N LYS A 129 3.88 7.10 -17.03
CA LYS A 129 5.32 7.06 -16.68
C LYS A 129 5.83 8.38 -16.09
N GLY A 130 5.52 9.51 -16.72
CA GLY A 130 5.95 10.82 -16.20
C GLY A 130 5.38 11.17 -14.81
N ASN A 131 4.14 10.75 -14.50
CA ASN A 131 3.57 10.95 -13.16
C ASN A 131 4.25 10.05 -12.12
N VAL A 132 4.57 8.82 -12.50
CA VAL A 132 5.33 7.89 -11.64
C VAL A 132 6.71 8.45 -11.33
N GLU A 133 7.44 8.91 -12.36
CA GLU A 133 8.77 9.52 -12.19
C GLU A 133 8.72 10.74 -11.26
N ALA A 134 7.77 11.67 -11.50
CA ALA A 134 7.59 12.85 -10.66
C ALA A 134 7.26 12.50 -9.19
N ALA A 135 6.43 11.49 -8.96
CA ALA A 135 6.08 11.06 -7.60
C ALA A 135 7.27 10.48 -6.84
N VAL A 136 8.08 9.64 -7.50
CA VAL A 136 9.26 9.02 -6.88
C VAL A 136 10.36 10.06 -6.63
N GLU A 137 10.58 10.98 -7.58
CA GLU A 137 11.53 12.08 -7.42
C GLU A 137 11.14 12.98 -6.24
N ARG A 138 9.86 13.35 -6.14
CA ARG A 138 9.36 14.20 -5.06
C ARG A 138 9.41 13.55 -3.68
N GLY A 139 9.29 12.23 -3.62
CA GLY A 139 9.34 11.45 -2.37
C GLY A 139 10.74 11.31 -1.78
N HIS A 140 11.80 11.73 -2.49
CA HIS A 140 13.21 11.49 -2.14
C HIS A 140 13.57 10.00 -1.93
N SER A 141 12.68 9.06 -2.31
CA SER A 141 12.87 7.61 -2.21
C SER A 141 13.60 7.03 -3.43
N TYR A 142 14.36 7.87 -4.15
CA TYR A 142 14.92 7.49 -5.45
C TYR A 142 16.18 6.61 -5.30
N GLN A 143 15.99 5.31 -5.39
CA GLN A 143 16.98 4.34 -5.87
C GLN A 143 16.43 3.63 -7.11
N GLY A 144 15.90 4.40 -8.06
CA GLY A 144 15.46 3.89 -9.35
C GLY A 144 16.63 3.77 -10.31
N TYR A 145 16.92 2.56 -10.78
CA TYR A 145 17.59 2.38 -12.07
C TYR A 145 16.57 2.70 -13.16
N ALA A 146 16.46 3.98 -13.52
CA ALA A 146 15.73 4.38 -14.72
C ALA A 146 16.44 3.75 -15.92
N CYS A 147 15.75 2.85 -16.64
CA CYS A 147 16.16 2.48 -17.99
C CYS A 147 16.08 3.75 -18.85
N LYS A 148 17.23 4.39 -19.09
CA LYS A 148 17.33 5.65 -19.84
C LYS A 148 17.19 5.41 -21.36
N SER A 149 16.65 6.46 -22.00
CA SER A 149 16.63 6.82 -23.44
C SER A 149 15.22 6.77 -24.03
N SER A 150 14.77 7.66 -24.92
CA SER A 150 15.24 8.92 -25.51
C SER A 150 13.98 9.70 -25.94
N SER A 151 14.10 11.02 -26.11
CA SER A 151 13.07 12.01 -26.50
C SER A 151 11.98 11.57 -27.47
N MET A 152 10.74 12.04 -27.25
CA MET A 152 9.66 12.08 -28.26
C MET A 152 9.37 13.53 -28.71
N PRO A 153 8.99 13.76 -29.99
CA PRO A 153 8.69 15.08 -30.50
C PRO A 153 7.25 15.53 -30.21
N GLU A 154 7.04 16.84 -30.13
CA GLU A 154 5.74 17.49 -30.03
C GLU A 154 4.98 17.44 -31.35
N ASN A 155 3.66 17.28 -31.30
CA ASN A 155 2.81 17.63 -32.42
C ASN A 155 1.50 18.26 -31.94
N ASN A 156 1.17 19.40 -32.53
CA ASN A 156 0.14 20.32 -32.10
C ASN A 156 -0.92 20.38 -33.20
N LYS A 157 -2.18 19.98 -32.92
CA LYS A 157 -3.33 20.28 -33.78
C LYS A 157 -4.57 20.55 -32.95
N GLY A 158 -5.15 21.74 -33.16
CA GLY A 158 -6.36 22.20 -32.52
C GLY A 158 -7.59 21.40 -32.96
N ALA A 159 -8.38 20.96 -31.99
CA ALA A 159 -9.72 20.44 -32.18
C ALA A 159 -10.67 21.10 -31.17
N SER A 160 -11.92 21.30 -31.58
CA SER A 160 -13.00 21.80 -30.73
C SER A 160 -13.15 20.96 -29.47
N VAL A 161 -13.20 21.62 -28.32
CA VAL A 161 -13.07 21.01 -27.00
C VAL A 161 -14.45 20.68 -26.39
N GLN A 162 -14.64 19.40 -26.04
CA GLN A 162 -15.77 18.95 -25.23
C GLN A 162 -15.28 18.60 -23.82
N LEU A 163 -15.67 19.39 -22.82
CA LEU A 163 -15.28 19.17 -21.42
C LEU A 163 -16.13 18.08 -20.76
N TRP A 164 -15.46 17.15 -20.06
CA TRP A 164 -16.10 16.08 -19.31
C TRP A 164 -16.72 16.60 -18.00
N PRO A 165 -17.75 15.93 -17.44
CA PRO A 165 -18.45 16.42 -16.25
C PRO A 165 -17.56 16.69 -15.03
N TRP A 166 -16.52 15.88 -14.83
CA TRP A 166 -15.58 16.05 -13.72
C TRP A 166 -14.61 17.23 -13.95
N GLN A 167 -14.26 17.54 -15.21
CA GLN A 167 -13.42 18.69 -15.56
C GLN A 167 -14.16 19.99 -15.31
N LYS A 168 -15.46 20.06 -15.67
CA LYS A 168 -16.33 21.20 -15.31
C LYS A 168 -16.40 21.39 -13.80
N ARG A 169 -16.64 20.30 -13.07
CA ARG A 169 -16.70 20.34 -11.59
C ARG A 169 -15.37 20.78 -10.96
N ALA A 170 -14.23 20.42 -11.53
CA ALA A 170 -12.93 20.90 -11.05
C ALA A 170 -12.79 22.42 -11.22
N LEU A 171 -13.18 22.96 -12.38
CA LEU A 171 -13.14 24.39 -12.68
C LEU A 171 -14.11 25.20 -11.81
N GLU A 172 -15.34 24.71 -11.62
CA GLU A 172 -16.33 25.30 -10.70
C GLU A 172 -15.80 25.42 -9.26
N ASN A 173 -14.90 24.52 -8.86
CA ASN A 173 -14.27 24.52 -7.54
C ASN A 173 -12.90 25.22 -7.51
N GLY A 174 -12.56 26.02 -8.54
CA GLY A 174 -11.31 26.76 -8.61
C GLY A 174 -10.05 25.89 -8.71
N ARG A 175 -10.18 24.64 -9.18
CA ARG A 175 -9.06 23.70 -9.35
C ARG A 175 -8.71 23.57 -10.83
N THR A 176 -7.43 23.42 -11.13
CA THR A 176 -6.95 23.10 -12.48
C THR A 176 -7.13 21.59 -12.72
N PRO A 177 -8.00 21.16 -13.65
CA PRO A 177 -8.12 19.74 -13.99
C PRO A 177 -6.80 19.21 -14.59
N LEU A 178 -6.57 17.91 -14.43
CA LEU A 178 -5.40 17.26 -15.02
C LEU A 178 -5.64 17.02 -16.53
N PRO A 179 -4.63 17.22 -17.38
CA PRO A 179 -4.75 16.97 -18.80
C PRO A 179 -4.80 15.46 -19.09
N GLU A 180 -5.63 15.05 -20.05
CA GLU A 180 -5.71 13.64 -20.47
C GLU A 180 -4.47 13.23 -21.27
N SER A 181 -3.86 14.17 -21.99
CA SER A 181 -2.63 14.01 -22.78
C SER A 181 -1.61 15.13 -22.52
N PRO A 182 -0.30 14.89 -22.72
CA PRO A 182 0.71 15.95 -22.62
C PRO A 182 0.36 17.15 -23.52
N GLY A 183 0.33 18.36 -22.95
CA GLY A 183 -0.01 19.60 -23.67
C GLY A 183 -1.51 19.86 -23.85
N GLU A 184 -2.39 18.90 -23.56
CA GLU A 184 -3.82 19.05 -23.77
C GLU A 184 -4.49 19.77 -22.58
N ARG A 185 -4.62 21.10 -22.67
CA ARG A 185 -5.28 21.93 -21.65
C ARG A 185 -6.51 22.66 -22.21
N PRO A 186 -7.60 21.94 -22.51
CA PRO A 186 -8.77 22.46 -23.18
C PRO A 186 -9.42 23.69 -22.51
N TRP A 187 -9.28 23.80 -21.18
CA TRP A 187 -9.79 24.92 -20.37
C TRP A 187 -8.93 26.20 -20.42
N LEU A 188 -7.74 26.16 -21.02
CA LEU A 188 -6.95 27.38 -21.26
C LEU A 188 -7.47 28.22 -22.43
N ASN A 189 -8.31 27.65 -23.30
CA ASN A 189 -8.92 28.32 -24.45
C ASN A 189 -10.35 28.79 -24.19
N LEU A 190 -10.80 28.83 -22.94
CA LEU A 190 -12.13 29.33 -22.58
C LEU A 190 -12.13 30.86 -22.68
N SER A 191 -13.05 31.42 -23.46
CA SER A 191 -13.23 32.87 -23.61
C SER A 191 -13.47 33.52 -22.23
N PRO A 192 -12.94 34.73 -21.96
CA PRO A 192 -13.06 35.41 -20.67
C PRO A 192 -14.49 35.61 -20.16
N ASP A 193 -15.49 35.50 -21.03
CA ASP A 193 -16.90 35.79 -20.74
C ASP A 193 -17.66 34.60 -20.12
N THR A 194 -16.98 33.51 -19.76
CA THR A 194 -17.63 32.42 -19.01
C THR A 194 -17.62 32.75 -17.52
N GLU A 195 -18.67 33.43 -17.04
CA GLU A 195 -18.87 33.66 -15.60
C GLU A 195 -19.00 32.32 -14.86
N ILE A 196 -17.98 31.98 -14.06
CA ILE A 196 -18.01 30.90 -13.09
C ILE A 196 -18.16 31.54 -11.72
N SER A 197 -19.38 31.48 -11.18
CA SER A 197 -19.71 32.00 -9.86
C SER A 197 -19.01 31.19 -8.77
N ALA A 198 -18.08 31.82 -8.04
CA ALA A 198 -17.38 31.24 -6.90
C ALA A 198 -18.13 31.57 -5.60
N ALA A 199 -18.67 30.57 -4.91
CA ALA A 199 -19.12 30.72 -3.53
C ALA A 199 -17.91 30.61 -2.57
N PRO A 200 -17.74 31.50 -1.59
CA PRO A 200 -16.63 31.43 -0.65
C PRO A 200 -16.86 30.33 0.39
N LEU A 201 -15.89 29.44 0.55
CA LEU A 201 -15.83 28.48 1.64
C LEU A 201 -15.50 29.21 2.95
N THR A 202 -16.50 29.43 3.80
CA THR A 202 -16.29 29.81 5.20
C THR A 202 -15.77 28.62 6.00
N ALA A 203 -14.68 28.88 6.73
CA ALA A 203 -13.97 27.94 7.56
C ALA A 203 -14.84 27.39 8.71
N LEU A 204 -14.86 26.07 8.86
CA LEU A 204 -15.22 25.42 10.12
C LEU A 204 -13.94 25.15 10.91
N THR A 205 -13.64 26.06 11.83
CA THR A 205 -12.71 25.86 12.93
C THR A 205 -13.37 24.94 13.96
N ASN A 206 -12.89 23.70 14.08
CA ASN A 206 -13.17 22.88 15.26
C ASN A 206 -11.94 22.79 16.15
N VAL A 207 -12.16 23.29 17.36
CA VAL A 207 -11.24 23.38 18.50
C VAL A 207 -10.66 22.01 18.83
N ALA A 208 -9.35 21.88 18.75
CA ALA A 208 -8.63 20.67 19.15
C ALA A 208 -8.47 20.63 20.68
N THR A 209 -9.12 19.66 21.33
CA THR A 209 -8.76 19.24 22.69
C THR A 209 -7.49 18.39 22.69
N PRO A 210 -6.64 18.46 23.73
CA PRO A 210 -5.34 17.80 23.72
C PRO A 210 -5.48 16.28 23.79
N ASN A 211 -4.69 15.57 22.98
CA ASN A 211 -4.34 14.15 23.07
C ASN A 211 -5.39 13.07 22.70
N GLN A 212 -6.33 13.37 21.81
CA GLN A 212 -7.18 12.36 21.12
C GLN A 212 -6.50 11.71 19.90
N ARG A 213 -5.25 12.03 19.57
CA ARG A 213 -4.61 11.58 18.31
C ARG A 213 -3.73 10.33 18.43
N TRP A 214 -3.21 10.02 19.60
CA TRP A 214 -2.28 8.92 19.78
C TRP A 214 -2.98 7.73 20.43
N TRP A 215 -2.80 6.54 19.86
CA TRP A 215 -3.16 5.27 20.49
C TRP A 215 -1.89 4.72 21.14
N ALA A 216 -1.94 4.48 22.45
CA ALA A 216 -0.86 3.82 23.16
C ALA A 216 -0.74 2.36 22.69
N GLU A 217 0.45 1.77 22.85
CA GLU A 217 0.71 0.40 22.43
C GLU A 217 -0.17 -0.61 23.19
N SER A 218 -0.38 -0.39 24.49
CA SER A 218 -1.29 -1.19 25.32
C SER A 218 -2.74 -1.10 24.84
N GLU A 219 -3.20 0.08 24.41
CA GLU A 219 -4.53 0.27 23.83
C GLU A 219 -4.68 -0.49 22.51
N MET A 220 -3.64 -0.49 21.66
CA MET A 220 -3.65 -1.25 20.41
C MET A 220 -3.67 -2.76 20.64
N ARG A 221 -2.86 -3.27 21.57
CA ARG A 221 -2.84 -4.70 21.92
C ARG A 221 -4.19 -5.15 22.47
N ARG A 222 -4.80 -4.35 23.36
CA ARG A 222 -6.15 -4.61 23.88
C ARG A 222 -7.20 -4.60 22.78
N LEU A 223 -7.13 -3.65 21.84
CA LEU A 223 -8.05 -3.57 20.70
C LEU A 223 -7.98 -4.84 19.83
N ILE A 224 -6.77 -5.35 19.58
CA ILE A 224 -6.54 -6.56 18.79
C ILE A 224 -7.04 -7.80 19.53
N GLN A 225 -6.74 -7.93 20.83
CA GLN A 225 -7.22 -9.04 21.66
C GLN A 225 -8.75 -9.11 21.69
N LEU A 226 -9.42 -7.98 21.92
CA LEU A 226 -10.89 -7.91 21.90
C LEU A 226 -11.43 -8.35 20.54
N ARG A 227 -10.80 -7.90 19.46
CA ARG A 227 -11.27 -8.28 18.12
C ARG A 227 -11.05 -9.77 17.82
N ASN A 228 -9.94 -10.34 18.28
CA ASN A 228 -9.64 -11.77 18.14
C ASN A 228 -10.54 -12.64 19.04
N SER A 229 -11.05 -12.11 20.15
CA SER A 229 -12.03 -12.78 21.01
C SER A 229 -13.46 -12.83 20.44
N GLY A 230 -13.69 -12.25 19.26
CA GLY A 230 -14.99 -12.27 18.57
C GLY A 230 -15.93 -11.12 18.95
N GLU A 231 -15.48 -10.16 19.77
CA GLU A 231 -16.29 -9.03 20.21
C GLU A 231 -16.79 -8.17 19.04
N SER A 232 -18.01 -7.64 19.19
CA SER A 232 -18.61 -6.75 18.21
C SER A 232 -17.93 -5.37 18.24
N TRP A 233 -17.89 -4.67 17.11
CA TRP A 233 -17.31 -3.31 17.06
C TRP A 233 -17.97 -2.33 18.04
N ALA A 234 -19.26 -2.52 18.33
CA ALA A 234 -19.98 -1.71 19.32
C ALA A 234 -19.47 -2.00 20.73
N ALA A 235 -19.34 -3.28 21.11
CA ALA A 235 -18.80 -3.69 22.41
C ALA A 235 -17.33 -3.26 22.59
N ILE A 236 -16.51 -3.40 21.56
CA ILE A 236 -15.12 -2.92 21.56
C ILE A 236 -15.08 -1.41 21.80
N THR A 237 -15.90 -0.63 21.08
CA THR A 237 -15.90 0.85 21.19
C THR A 237 -16.30 1.31 22.60
N ALA A 238 -17.23 0.60 23.25
CA ALA A 238 -17.61 0.91 24.63
C ALA A 238 -16.43 0.80 25.63
N GLN A 239 -15.39 0.03 25.31
CA GLN A 239 -14.19 -0.12 26.14
C GLN A 239 -13.13 0.97 25.90
N PHE A 240 -13.32 1.85 24.92
CA PHE A 240 -12.40 2.96 24.60
C PHE A 240 -13.13 4.31 24.71
N PRO A 241 -13.33 4.85 25.94
CA PRO A 241 -14.06 6.09 26.14
C PRO A 241 -13.41 7.26 25.40
N GLY A 242 -14.24 8.07 24.74
CA GLY A 242 -13.78 9.19 23.92
C GLY A 242 -13.36 8.82 22.50
N ARG A 243 -13.36 7.53 22.11
CA ARG A 243 -13.11 7.09 20.74
C ARG A 243 -14.44 6.85 20.00
N THR A 244 -14.50 7.29 18.74
CA THR A 244 -15.65 7.01 17.88
C THR A 244 -15.56 5.58 17.32
N LEU A 245 -16.70 4.95 17.04
CA LEU A 245 -16.76 3.63 16.38
C LEU A 245 -15.90 3.57 15.11
N GLN A 246 -15.95 4.64 14.31
CA GLN A 246 -15.14 4.75 13.09
C GLN A 246 -13.65 4.92 13.40
N GLY A 247 -13.29 5.70 14.43
CA GLY A 247 -11.91 5.87 14.86
C GLY A 247 -11.28 4.57 15.38
N VAL A 248 -12.04 3.77 16.14
CA VAL A 248 -11.62 2.43 16.60
C VAL A 248 -11.41 1.49 15.41
N LYS A 249 -12.39 1.41 14.49
CA LYS A 249 -12.28 0.61 13.26
C LYS A 249 -11.08 1.02 12.42
N GLN A 250 -10.92 2.33 12.19
CA GLN A 250 -9.82 2.87 11.38
C GLN A 250 -8.47 2.58 12.01
N THR A 251 -8.37 2.67 13.33
CA THR A 251 -7.11 2.45 14.03
C THR A 251 -6.75 0.97 14.05
N TYR A 252 -7.72 0.08 14.32
CA TYR A 252 -7.52 -1.35 14.16
C TYR A 252 -7.03 -1.66 12.74
N ARG A 253 -7.76 -1.22 11.71
CA ARG A 253 -7.41 -1.44 10.31
C ARG A 253 -5.99 -0.97 9.99
N LYS A 254 -5.58 0.18 10.52
CA LYS A 254 -4.28 0.78 10.22
C LYS A 254 -3.11 0.14 10.96
N ARG A 255 -3.33 -0.41 12.16
CA ARG A 255 -2.23 -0.78 13.07
C ARG A 255 -2.23 -2.25 13.49
N ARG A 256 -3.28 -3.00 13.15
CA ARG A 256 -3.46 -4.40 13.55
C ARG A 256 -2.21 -5.20 13.22
N PHE A 257 -1.81 -5.25 11.95
CA PHE A 257 -0.77 -6.17 11.52
C PHE A 257 0.60 -5.86 12.12
N ALA A 258 1.02 -4.59 12.07
CA ALA A 258 2.29 -4.18 12.68
C ALA A 258 2.34 -4.48 14.19
N THR A 259 1.20 -4.34 14.89
CA THR A 259 1.12 -4.65 16.32
C THR A 259 1.09 -6.17 16.56
N GLU A 260 0.36 -6.96 15.77
CA GLU A 260 0.35 -8.43 15.83
C GLU A 260 1.77 -8.98 15.62
N LEU A 261 2.48 -8.49 14.60
CA LEU A 261 3.86 -8.88 14.32
C LEU A 261 4.79 -8.57 15.50
N GLN A 262 4.64 -7.39 16.11
CA GLN A 262 5.41 -7.01 17.29
C GLN A 262 5.08 -7.89 18.51
N MET A 263 3.80 -8.19 18.75
CA MET A 263 3.36 -9.09 19.81
C MET A 263 3.94 -10.50 19.65
N GLU A 264 3.93 -11.04 18.43
CA GLU A 264 4.47 -12.37 18.12
C GLU A 264 5.98 -12.41 18.25
N LYS A 265 6.68 -11.37 17.80
CA LYS A 265 8.14 -11.23 17.96
C LYS A 265 8.55 -11.22 19.44
N GLU A 266 7.80 -10.52 20.29
CA GLU A 266 8.01 -10.51 21.73
C GLU A 266 7.69 -11.85 22.39
N ALA A 267 6.61 -12.53 21.99
CA ALA A 267 6.26 -13.85 22.50
C ALA A 267 7.35 -14.90 22.17
N LEU A 268 7.90 -14.84 20.96
CA LEU A 268 9.03 -15.68 20.54
C LEU A 268 10.30 -15.37 21.34
N ALA A 269 10.60 -14.09 21.57
CA ALA A 269 11.75 -13.69 22.38
C ALA A 269 11.61 -14.16 23.85
N ALA A 270 10.43 -14.03 24.44
CA ALA A 270 10.15 -14.49 25.79
C ALA A 270 10.32 -16.02 25.94
N THR A 271 9.87 -16.79 24.95
CA THR A 271 10.02 -18.25 24.93
C THR A 271 11.48 -18.69 24.80
N SER A 272 12.32 -17.91 24.11
CA SER A 272 13.75 -18.19 23.93
C SER A 272 14.63 -17.77 25.12
N ALA A 273 14.09 -16.99 26.06
CA ALA A 273 14.82 -16.40 27.17
C ALA A 273 14.64 -17.15 28.51
N ASP A 274 14.02 -18.36 28.48
CA ASP A 274 13.80 -19.19 29.66
C ASP A 274 14.79 -20.39 29.70
N PRO A 275 16.00 -20.24 30.28
CA PRO A 275 16.91 -21.34 30.54
C PRO A 275 16.64 -21.89 31.96
N SER A 276 15.50 -22.52 32.18
CA SER A 276 15.28 -23.32 33.39
C SER A 276 15.18 -24.79 33.01
N LEU A 277 16.34 -25.47 33.02
CA LEU A 277 16.59 -26.82 33.56
C LEU A 277 18.09 -27.13 33.37
N THR A 278 18.92 -26.48 34.18
CA THR A 278 20.18 -27.09 34.62
C THR A 278 19.81 -28.21 35.59
N GLY A 279 19.68 -29.43 35.07
CA GLY A 279 19.72 -30.64 35.89
C GLY A 279 21.17 -30.99 36.13
N ASP A 280 21.68 -30.62 37.30
CA ASP A 280 22.83 -31.26 37.91
C ASP A 280 22.54 -32.77 38.01
N ASP A 281 23.39 -33.59 37.41
CA ASP A 281 23.68 -34.95 37.88
C ASP A 281 25.16 -35.24 37.62
N ALA A 282 25.98 -34.65 38.49
CA ALA A 282 27.27 -35.22 38.83
C ALA A 282 27.02 -36.33 39.85
N GLU A 283 26.94 -37.58 39.41
CA GLU A 283 27.08 -38.72 40.32
C GLU A 283 28.20 -39.67 39.86
N LYS A 284 29.18 -39.79 40.74
CA LYS A 284 30.28 -40.75 40.75
C LYS A 284 29.75 -42.18 40.60
N SER A 285 30.45 -43.02 39.84
CA SER A 285 31.06 -44.22 40.42
C SER A 285 32.15 -44.81 39.52
N SER A 286 33.03 -45.57 40.17
CA SER A 286 34.29 -46.17 39.74
C SER A 286 34.30 -46.99 38.46
#